data_AF-A0A160NY30-F1
#
_entry.id   AF-A0A160NY30-F1
#
_cell.length_a   1.000
_cell.length_b   1.000
_cell.length_c   1.000
_cell.angle_alpha   90.00
_cell.angle_beta   90.00
_cell.angle_gamma   90.00
#
_symmetry.space_group_name_H-M   'P 1'
#
loop_
_entity.id
_entity.type
_entity.pdbx_description
1 polymer ?
#
loop_
_entity_poly.entity_id
_entity_poly.type
_entity_poly.pdbx_seq_one_letter_code
_entity_poly.pdbx_strand_id
1 'polypeptide(L)'
;MTALPAESTLGRALAGEDAGWSLETQLLAALHDRLAEANWQRANEGTKSPSRRPTPLPRPGVRPDRIGGTQRDPREVAAYLARWQPVSGGEG
;
A
#
# COMPACT_ATOMS: atom_id res chain seq x y z
N MET A 1 28.57 8.12 -13.68
CA MET A 1 27.52 8.52 -14.64
C MET A 1 26.89 9.78 -14.12
N THR A 2 27.09 10.91 -14.81
CA THR A 2 26.59 12.22 -14.37
C THR A 2 25.08 12.28 -14.66
N ALA A 3 24.27 12.41 -13.60
CA ALA A 3 22.83 12.57 -13.76
C ALA A 3 22.53 13.89 -14.50
N LEU A 4 21.52 13.88 -15.37
CA LEU A 4 21.06 15.10 -16.06
C LEU A 4 20.53 16.11 -15.03
N PRO A 5 20.62 17.43 -15.30
CA PRO A 5 20.01 18.45 -14.44
C PRO A 5 18.51 18.19 -14.23
N ALA A 6 17.97 18.49 -13.05
CA ALA A 6 16.58 18.20 -12.69
C ALA A 6 15.56 18.88 -13.63
N GLU A 7 15.95 20.00 -14.22
CA GLU A 7 15.14 20.83 -15.10
C GLU A 7 15.28 20.42 -16.58
N SER A 8 16.15 19.44 -16.88
CA SER A 8 16.41 18.96 -18.23
C SER A 8 15.13 18.43 -18.87
N THR A 9 14.74 19.05 -20.00
CA THR A 9 13.64 18.58 -20.84
C THR A 9 13.89 17.17 -21.37
N LEU A 10 15.14 16.85 -21.70
CA LEU A 10 15.56 15.51 -22.09
C LEU A 10 15.46 14.51 -20.92
N GLY A 11 15.81 14.93 -19.71
CA GLY A 11 15.66 14.12 -18.50
C GLY A 11 14.21 13.75 -18.24
N ARG A 12 13.28 14.70 -18.40
CA ARG A 12 11.82 14.45 -18.31
C ARG A 12 11.30 13.56 -19.43
N ALA A 13 11.77 13.76 -20.66
CA ALA A 13 11.36 12.94 -21.80
C ALA A 13 11.82 11.47 -21.67
N LEU A 14 12.99 11.23 -21.07
CA LEU A 14 13.55 9.88 -20.90
C LEU A 14 12.99 9.14 -19.68
N ALA A 15 12.76 9.83 -18.55
CA ALA A 15 12.28 9.21 -17.32
C ALA A 15 10.74 9.17 -17.17
N GLY A 16 9.99 9.77 -18.10
CA GLY A 16 8.51 9.72 -18.09
C GLY A 16 7.89 10.39 -16.85
N GLU A 17 6.73 9.92 -16.39
CA GLU A 17 6.05 10.45 -15.19
C GLU A 17 6.91 10.35 -13.92
N ASP A 18 7.91 9.46 -13.90
CA ASP A 18 8.84 9.29 -12.77
C ASP A 18 9.83 10.45 -12.65
N ALA A 19 10.03 11.24 -13.70
CA ALA A 19 10.98 12.36 -13.71
C ALA A 19 10.64 13.47 -12.70
N GLY A 20 9.37 13.59 -12.32
CA GLY A 20 8.90 14.58 -11.34
C GLY A 20 8.92 14.10 -9.88
N TRP A 21 9.08 12.80 -9.65
CA TRP A 21 9.05 12.21 -8.31
C TRP A 21 10.46 11.85 -7.85
N SER A 22 11.15 12.84 -7.28
CA SER A 22 12.41 12.58 -6.61
C SER A 22 12.20 11.66 -5.39
N LEU A 23 13.28 11.07 -4.88
CA LEU A 23 13.22 10.29 -3.64
C LEU A 23 12.64 11.12 -2.49
N GLU A 24 12.99 12.40 -2.41
CA GLU A 24 12.43 13.31 -1.41
C GLU A 24 10.91 13.46 -1.59
N THR A 25 10.43 13.65 -2.81
CA THR A 25 8.99 13.72 -3.11
C THR A 25 8.27 12.43 -2.71
N GLN A 26 8.88 11.27 -2.98
CA GLN A 26 8.34 9.97 -2.56
C GLN A 26 8.24 9.85 -1.02
N LEU A 27 9.29 10.26 -0.31
CA LEU A 27 9.32 10.22 1.16
C LEU A 27 8.34 11.21 1.78
N LEU A 28 8.25 12.43 1.24
CA LEU A 28 7.30 13.44 1.68
C LEU A 28 5.86 12.99 1.49
N ALA A 29 5.53 12.41 0.33
CA ALA A 29 4.22 11.81 0.12
C ALA A 29 3.94 10.69 1.13
N ALA A 30 4.95 9.87 1.48
CA ALA A 30 4.79 8.78 2.47
C ALA A 30 4.51 9.33 3.87
N LEU A 31 5.23 10.38 4.26
CA LEU A 31 4.98 11.08 5.50
C LEU A 31 3.55 11.67 5.52
N HIS A 32 3.14 12.34 4.45
CA HIS A 32 1.79 12.90 4.32
C HIS A 32 0.70 11.83 4.51
N ASP A 33 0.81 10.69 3.81
CA ASP A 33 -0.17 9.61 3.91
C ASP A 33 -0.30 9.07 5.34
N ARG A 34 0.82 8.94 6.05
CA ARG A 34 0.83 8.49 7.46
C ARG A 34 0.27 9.52 8.42
N LEU A 35 0.56 10.79 8.21
CA LEU A 35 -0.01 11.87 9.02
C LEU A 35 -1.53 11.97 8.80
N ALA A 36 -2.00 11.87 7.55
CA ALA A 36 -3.41 11.86 7.23
C ALA A 36 -4.13 10.69 7.90
N GLU A 37 -3.55 9.49 7.84
CA GLU A 37 -4.06 8.30 8.52
C GLU A 37 -4.12 8.48 10.04
N ALA A 38 -3.05 8.96 10.66
CA ALA A 38 -2.99 9.17 12.11
C ALA A 38 -3.99 10.23 12.59
N ASN A 39 -4.17 11.30 11.82
CA ASN A 39 -5.18 12.33 12.09
C ASN A 39 -6.59 11.76 11.97
N TRP A 40 -6.86 10.96 10.94
CA TRP A 40 -8.13 10.27 10.77
C TRP A 40 -8.43 9.33 11.95
N GLN A 41 -7.45 8.55 12.42
CA GLN A 41 -7.64 7.67 13.57
C GLN A 41 -8.05 8.45 14.83
N ARG A 42 -7.32 9.53 15.15
CA ARG A 42 -7.65 10.40 16.30
C ARG A 42 -9.01 11.07 16.15
N ALA A 43 -9.34 11.57 14.97
CA ALA A 43 -10.61 12.25 14.73
C ALA A 43 -11.84 11.33 14.84
N ASN A 44 -11.64 10.03 14.66
CA ASN A 44 -12.73 9.04 14.70
C ASN A 44 -12.70 8.17 15.96
N GLU A 45 -11.85 8.49 16.94
CA GLU A 45 -11.79 7.77 18.20
C GLU A 45 -13.13 7.85 18.94
N GLY A 46 -13.65 6.70 19.38
CA GLY A 46 -14.91 6.60 20.12
C GLY A 46 -16.18 6.85 19.29
N THR A 47 -16.05 7.08 17.98
CA THR A 47 -17.21 7.38 17.13
C THR A 47 -17.86 6.10 16.58
N LYS A 48 -19.21 6.05 16.59
CA LYS A 48 -19.96 4.89 16.06
C LYS A 48 -20.03 4.88 14.53
N SER A 49 -19.83 6.02 13.90
CA SER A 49 -19.91 6.21 12.45
C SER A 49 -18.66 6.97 11.95
N PRO A 50 -17.51 6.28 11.80
CA PRO A 50 -16.29 6.93 11.39
C PRO A 50 -16.38 7.50 9.97
N SER A 51 -15.74 8.64 9.76
CA SER A 51 -15.54 9.23 8.44
C SER A 51 -14.69 8.32 7.55
N ARG A 52 -14.71 8.57 6.23
CA ARG A 52 -13.98 7.73 5.27
C ARG A 52 -12.47 7.82 5.51
N ARG A 53 -11.78 6.66 5.53
CA ARG A 53 -10.31 6.60 5.62
C ARG A 53 -9.68 7.36 4.45
N PRO A 54 -8.66 8.20 4.69
CA PRO A 54 -7.98 8.92 3.62
C PRO A 54 -7.35 7.94 2.61
N THR A 55 -7.44 8.31 1.34
CA THR A 55 -6.79 7.57 0.25
C THR A 55 -5.36 8.08 0.09
N PRO A 56 -4.34 7.21 0.04
CA PRO A 56 -2.95 7.62 -0.20
C PRO A 56 -2.79 8.42 -1.49
N LEU A 57 -1.79 9.30 -1.53
CA LEU A 57 -1.46 10.04 -2.74
C LEU A 57 -1.07 9.07 -3.89
N PRO A 58 -1.58 9.27 -5.11
CA PRO A 58 -1.22 8.44 -6.25
C PRO A 58 0.25 8.70 -6.63
N ARG A 59 1.04 7.63 -6.75
CA ARG A 59 2.47 7.70 -7.04
C ARG A 59 2.78 7.00 -8.35
N PRO A 60 3.65 7.56 -9.20
CA PRO A 60 4.23 6.84 -10.31
C PRO A 60 4.92 5.56 -9.85
N GLY A 61 4.80 4.50 -10.64
CA GLY A 61 5.37 3.18 -10.35
C GLY A 61 4.66 2.34 -9.28
N VAL A 62 3.74 2.91 -8.48
CA VAL A 62 2.99 2.16 -7.46
C VAL A 62 1.58 1.87 -7.98
N ARG A 63 1.33 0.61 -8.32
CA ARG A 63 -0.04 0.15 -8.62
C ARG A 63 -0.77 -0.16 -7.30
N PRO A 64 -2.00 0.32 -7.11
CA PRO A 64 -2.83 -0.06 -5.97
C PRO A 64 -3.38 -1.48 -6.17
N ASP A 65 -2.49 -2.46 -6.29
CA ASP A 65 -2.90 -3.85 -6.45
C ASP A 65 -3.42 -4.36 -5.11
N ARG A 66 -4.71 -4.70 -5.06
CA ARG A 66 -5.32 -5.34 -3.91
C ARG A 66 -4.83 -6.79 -3.83
N ILE A 67 -3.79 -7.02 -3.05
CA ILE A 67 -3.28 -8.38 -2.78
C ILE A 67 -4.30 -9.10 -1.87
N GLY A 68 -4.68 -10.33 -2.24
CA GLY A 68 -5.56 -11.19 -1.42
C GLY A 68 -7.00 -11.34 -1.89
N GLY A 69 -7.35 -10.86 -3.10
CA GLY A 69 -8.58 -11.27 -3.75
C GLY A 69 -8.48 -12.73 -4.20
N THR A 70 -9.33 -13.60 -3.67
CA THR A 70 -9.48 -14.98 -4.17
C THR A 70 -10.87 -15.16 -4.74
N GLN A 71 -10.95 -15.76 -5.94
CA GLN A 71 -12.22 -16.21 -6.52
C GLN A 71 -12.62 -17.60 -6.03
N ARG A 72 -11.78 -18.24 -5.19
CA ARG A 72 -12.07 -19.59 -4.65
C ARG A 72 -13.13 -19.54 -3.57
N ASP A 73 -13.96 -20.58 -3.54
CA ASP A 73 -14.99 -20.76 -2.52
C ASP A 73 -14.36 -20.90 -1.12
N PRO A 74 -14.90 -20.23 -0.08
CA PRO A 74 -14.36 -20.32 1.28
C PRO A 74 -14.24 -21.75 1.82
N ARG A 75 -15.12 -22.67 1.44
CA ARG A 75 -15.06 -24.08 1.86
C ARG A 75 -13.90 -24.81 1.21
N GLU A 76 -13.58 -24.49 -0.05
CA GLU A 76 -12.42 -25.03 -0.75
C GLU A 76 -11.11 -24.57 -0.09
N VAL A 77 -11.04 -23.29 0.29
CA VAL A 77 -9.89 -22.74 1.02
C VAL A 77 -9.75 -23.41 2.39
N ALA A 78 -10.85 -23.59 3.12
CA ALA A 78 -10.84 -24.29 4.41
C ALA A 78 -10.35 -25.74 4.29
N ALA A 79 -10.84 -26.48 3.29
CA ALA A 79 -10.38 -27.85 3.01
C ALA A 79 -8.91 -27.90 2.59
N TYR A 80 -8.43 -26.89 1.86
CA TYR A 80 -7.01 -26.75 1.52
C TYR A 80 -6.14 -26.56 2.76
N LEU A 81 -6.54 -25.65 3.65
CA LEU A 81 -5.78 -25.33 4.86
C LEU A 81 -5.79 -26.50 5.87
N ALA A 82 -6.89 -27.25 5.95
CA ALA A 82 -7.01 -28.43 6.82
C ALA A 82 -5.91 -29.48 6.56
N ARG A 83 -5.41 -29.60 5.32
CA ARG A 83 -4.32 -30.53 4.97
C ARG A 83 -2.99 -30.23 5.67
N TRP A 84 -2.81 -29.00 6.11
CA TRP A 84 -1.56 -28.52 6.71
C TRP A 84 -1.71 -28.21 8.21
N GLN A 85 -2.86 -28.54 8.81
CA GLN A 85 -3.03 -28.37 10.25
C GLN A 85 -2.15 -29.38 10.99
N PRO A 86 -1.35 -28.96 11.98
CA PRO A 86 -0.60 -29.88 12.80
C PRO A 86 -1.59 -30.77 13.58
N VAL A 87 -1.29 -32.06 13.65
CA VAL A 87 -2.06 -32.99 14.48
C VAL A 87 -1.97 -32.47 15.91
N SER A 88 -3.11 -32.10 16.50
CA SER A 88 -3.14 -31.68 17.90
C SER A 88 -2.75 -32.91 18.73
N GLY A 89 -1.52 -32.93 19.21
CA GLY A 89 -0.99 -34.01 20.04
C GLY A 89 -1.81 -34.12 21.32
N GLY A 90 -2.73 -35.06 21.35
CA GLY A 90 -3.33 -35.56 22.58
C GLY A 90 -2.39 -36.63 23.14
N GLU A 91 -1.52 -36.24 24.06
CA GLU A 91 -0.96 -37.17 25.03
C GLU A 91 -1.83 -37.06 26.29
N GLY A 92 -2.44 -38.19 26.66
CA GLY A 92 -3.15 -38.38 27.92
C GLY A 92 -2.23 -38.81 29.05
#